data_AF-A0A8R1DSM8-F1
#
_entry.id   AF-A0A8R1DSM8-F1
#
_cell.length_a   1.000
_cell.length_b   1.000
_cell.length_c   1.000
_cell.angle_alpha   90.00
_cell.angle_beta   90.00
_cell.angle_gamma   90.00
#
_symmetry.space_group_name_H-M   'P 1'
#
loop_
_entity.id
_entity.type
_entity.pdbx_description
1 polymer ?
#
loop_
_entity_poly.entity_id
_entity_poly.type
_entity_poly.pdbx_seq_one_letter_code
_entity_poly.pdbx_strand_id
1 'polypeptide(L)'
;MELNPDSEEIWFGIVYFVLSAPQVPLTLLVIISVYRKNQEGSNLTYKLVNVINFTQFVQSTGHLLTAPILIWPALQKMPPVVLQKKRKITSAPKRRDEIAIASQYTFITVYATITLAFWNLSNYRPDNASKSVRAIMNICWQVGIYINPILLLILNRLNF
;
A
#
# COMPACT_ATOMS: atom_id res chain seq x y z
N MET A 1 -6.41 -3.65 26.48
CA MET A 1 -6.76 -2.59 25.51
C MET A 1 -8.22 -2.74 25.19
N GLU A 2 -9.00 -1.65 25.27
CA GLU A 2 -10.40 -1.68 24.83
C GLU A 2 -10.45 -1.75 23.30
N LEU A 3 -11.31 -2.62 22.79
CA LEU A 3 -11.63 -2.72 21.38
C LEU A 3 -12.48 -1.53 20.94
N ASN A 4 -12.42 -1.20 19.66
CA ASN A 4 -13.31 -0.21 19.08
C ASN A 4 -14.79 -0.64 19.28
N PRO A 5 -15.68 0.21 19.81
CA PRO A 5 -17.10 -0.15 19.97
C PRO A 5 -17.82 -0.35 18.63
N ASP A 6 -17.28 0.14 17.52
CA ASP A 6 -17.84 -0.07 16.17
C ASP A 6 -17.33 -1.37 15.56
N SER A 7 -18.21 -2.37 15.42
CA SER A 7 -17.87 -3.66 14.85
C SER A 7 -17.43 -3.59 13.38
N GLU A 8 -17.92 -2.61 12.61
CA GLU A 8 -17.53 -2.44 11.20
C GLU A 8 -16.06 -2.00 11.10
N GLU A 9 -15.63 -1.09 11.98
CA GLU A 9 -14.24 -0.61 12.01
C GLU A 9 -13.27 -1.69 12.49
N ILE A 10 -13.69 -2.54 13.42
CA ILE A 10 -12.90 -3.72 13.82
C ILE A 10 -12.71 -4.64 12.62
N TRP A 11 -13.79 -5.00 11.92
CA TRP A 11 -13.71 -5.88 10.76
C TRP A 11 -12.85 -5.30 9.65
N PHE A 12 -13.01 -4.01 9.37
CA PHE A 12 -12.19 -3.31 8.39
C PHE A 12 -10.71 -3.31 8.80
N GLY A 13 -10.40 -3.03 10.07
CA GLY A 13 -9.05 -3.09 10.62
C GLY A 13 -8.42 -4.48 10.52
N ILE A 14 -9.18 -5.55 10.81
CA ILE A 14 -8.73 -6.94 10.67
C ILE A 14 -8.42 -7.27 9.20
N VAL A 15 -9.35 -6.98 8.28
CA VAL A 15 -9.16 -7.22 6.85
C VAL A 15 -7.94 -6.45 6.34
N TYR A 16 -7.82 -5.18 6.73
CA TYR A 16 -6.70 -4.33 6.36
C TYR A 16 -5.35 -4.85 6.90
N PHE A 17 -5.32 -5.33 8.14
CA PHE A 17 -4.14 -5.96 8.74
C PHE A 17 -3.75 -7.25 8.01
N VAL A 18 -4.72 -8.12 7.72
CA VAL A 18 -4.49 -9.39 7.01
C VAL A 18 -3.98 -9.15 5.59
N LEU A 19 -4.45 -8.12 4.90
CA LEU A 19 -3.98 -7.77 3.56
C LEU A 19 -2.59 -7.13 3.56
N SER A 20 -2.25 -6.35 4.59
CA SER A 20 -0.96 -5.64 4.67
C SER A 20 0.18 -6.49 5.24
N ALA A 21 -0.11 -7.44 6.14
CA ALA A 21 0.90 -8.26 6.80
C ALA A 21 1.78 -9.07 5.82
N PRO A 22 1.24 -9.73 4.77
CA PRO A 22 2.06 -10.45 3.79
C PRO A 22 2.88 -9.54 2.87
N GLN A 23 2.49 -8.27 2.70
CA GLN A 23 3.17 -7.36 1.76
C GLN A 23 4.59 -7.01 2.20
N VAL A 24 4.82 -6.91 3.52
CA VAL A 24 6.14 -6.61 4.08
C VAL A 24 7.17 -7.70 3.73
N PRO A 25 6.96 -9.00 4.05
CA PRO A 25 7.91 -10.05 3.68
C PRO A 25 8.01 -10.25 2.17
N LEU A 26 6.91 -10.13 1.41
CA LEU A 26 6.94 -10.27 -0.06
C LEU A 26 7.80 -9.19 -0.73
N THR A 27 7.63 -7.92 -0.31
CA THR A 27 8.41 -6.80 -0.87
C THR A 27 9.89 -6.92 -0.49
N LEU A 28 10.18 -7.38 0.74
CA LEU A 28 11.55 -7.62 1.18
C LEU A 28 12.24 -8.71 0.34
N LEU A 29 11.55 -9.82 0.05
CA LEU A 29 12.08 -10.87 -0.83
C LEU A 29 12.40 -10.35 -2.23
N VAL A 30 11.56 -9.46 -2.77
CA VAL A 30 11.80 -8.83 -4.07
C VAL A 30 13.05 -7.93 -4.03
N ILE A 31 13.19 -7.09 -2.99
CA ILE A 31 14.38 -6.22 -2.81
C ILE A 31 15.66 -7.07 -2.80
N ILE A 32 15.66 -8.16 -2.04
CA ILE A 32 16.80 -9.08 -1.94
C ILE A 32 17.07 -9.73 -3.31
N SER A 33 16.03 -10.17 -4.01
CA SER A 33 16.15 -10.84 -5.31
C SER A 33 16.76 -9.92 -6.38
N VAL A 34 16.27 -8.69 -6.46
CA VAL A 34 16.78 -7.66 -7.39
C VAL A 34 18.20 -7.24 -7.00
N TYR A 35 18.48 -7.11 -5.71
CA TYR A 35 19.84 -6.81 -5.22
C TYR A 35 20.83 -7.89 -5.64
N ARG A 36 20.52 -9.17 -5.42
CA ARG A 36 21.37 -10.30 -5.83
C ARG A 36 21.59 -10.31 -7.34
N LYS A 37 20.54 -10.06 -8.13
CA LYS A 37 20.67 -10.00 -9.60
C LYS A 37 21.57 -8.86 -10.07
N ASN A 38 21.52 -7.71 -9.39
CA ASN A 38 22.39 -6.58 -9.70
C ASN A 38 23.88 -6.86 -9.35
N GLN A 39 24.17 -7.79 -8.42
CA GLN A 39 25.54 -8.22 -8.13
C GLN A 39 26.12 -9.11 -9.24
N GLU A 40 25.29 -9.90 -9.94
CA GLU A 40 25.72 -10.74 -11.08
C GLU A 40 26.04 -9.92 -12.34
N GLY A 41 25.37 -8.77 -12.52
CA GLY A 41 25.56 -7.89 -13.66
C GLY A 41 24.93 -6.54 -13.39
N SER A 42 25.74 -5.58 -12.95
CA SER A 42 25.27 -4.25 -12.53
C SER A 42 24.51 -3.55 -13.67
N ASN A 43 23.25 -3.19 -13.40
CA ASN A 43 22.39 -2.50 -14.35
C ASN A 43 21.66 -1.35 -13.63
N LEU A 44 21.65 -0.16 -14.23
CA LEU A 44 20.95 1.01 -13.69
C LEU A 44 19.47 0.73 -13.42
N THR A 45 18.83 -0.07 -14.28
CA THR A 45 17.43 -0.49 -14.14
C THR A 45 17.19 -1.22 -12.81
N TYR A 46 18.07 -2.15 -12.43
CA TYR A 46 17.92 -2.87 -11.15
C TYR A 46 18.10 -1.95 -9.95
N LYS A 47 19.00 -0.96 -10.03
CA LYS A 47 19.18 0.04 -8.98
C LYS A 47 17.93 0.90 -8.80
N LEU A 48 17.36 1.40 -9.90
CA LEU A 48 16.13 2.21 -9.89
C LEU A 48 14.93 1.41 -9.38
N VAL A 49 14.77 0.17 -9.84
CA VAL A 49 13.71 -0.73 -9.37
C VAL A 49 13.85 -0.99 -7.86
N ASN A 50 15.06 -1.16 -7.34
CA ASN A 50 15.26 -1.34 -5.90
C ASN A 50 14.93 -0.09 -5.07
N VAL A 51 15.16 1.13 -5.60
CA VAL A 51 14.68 2.35 -4.94
C VAL A 51 13.16 2.33 -4.83
N ILE A 52 12.47 1.95 -5.90
CA ILE A 52 11.00 1.87 -5.89
C ILE A 52 10.52 0.78 -4.92
N ASN A 53 11.13 -0.40 -4.95
CA ASN A 53 10.79 -1.49 -4.02
C ASN A 53 10.99 -1.07 -2.56
N PHE A 54 12.03 -0.30 -2.26
CA PHE A 54 12.25 0.25 -0.93
C PHE A 54 11.14 1.23 -0.52
N THR A 55 10.69 2.11 -1.42
CA THR A 55 9.54 2.98 -1.14
C THR A 55 8.26 2.18 -0.88
N GLN A 56 8.02 1.11 -1.65
CA GLN A 56 6.89 0.20 -1.45
C GLN A 56 6.97 -0.54 -0.11
N PHE A 57 8.17 -0.91 0.32
CA PHE A 57 8.40 -1.56 1.62
C PHE A 57 8.09 -0.60 2.77
N VAL A 58 8.54 0.65 2.70
CA VAL A 58 8.22 1.69 3.69
C VAL A 58 6.71 1.91 3.77
N GLN A 59 6.04 2.03 2.61
CA GLN A 59 4.58 2.19 2.56
C GLN A 59 3.84 0.98 3.18
N SER A 60 4.21 -0.24 2.81
CA SER A 60 3.58 -1.47 3.31
C SER A 60 3.78 -1.63 4.83
N THR A 61 4.96 -1.25 5.33
CA THR A 61 5.24 -1.21 6.77
C THR A 61 4.38 -0.17 7.48
N GLY A 62 4.21 1.02 6.88
CA GLY A 62 3.30 2.05 7.38
C GLY A 62 1.85 1.56 7.49
N HIS A 63 1.36 0.83 6.49
CA HIS A 63 0.02 0.23 6.52
C HIS A 63 -0.11 -0.85 7.60
N LEU A 64 0.89 -1.73 7.74
CA LEU A 64 0.91 -2.76 8.78
C LEU A 64 0.90 -2.16 10.20
N LEU A 65 1.64 -1.06 10.41
CA LEU A 65 1.72 -0.39 11.71
C LEU A 65 0.46 0.43 12.03
N THR A 66 -0.21 0.97 11.02
CA THR A 66 -1.43 1.77 11.20
C THR A 66 -2.70 0.92 11.28
N ALA A 67 -2.71 -0.31 10.74
CA ALA A 67 -3.87 -1.20 10.80
C ALA A 67 -4.37 -1.51 12.24
N PRO A 68 -3.50 -1.78 13.24
CA PRO A 68 -3.91 -1.96 14.63
C PRO A 68 -4.62 -0.74 15.25
N ILE A 69 -4.41 0.47 14.72
CA ILE A 69 -5.02 1.71 15.24
C ILE A 69 -6.55 1.71 15.02
N LEU A 70 -7.03 1.04 13.98
CA LEU A 70 -8.46 0.87 13.69
C LEU A 70 -9.13 -0.13 14.65
N ILE A 71 -8.38 -1.15 15.08
CA ILE A 71 -8.84 -2.21 15.99
C ILE A 71 -8.82 -1.71 17.45
N TRP A 72 -7.73 -1.04 17.83
CA TRP A 72 -7.51 -0.49 19.17
C TRP A 72 -7.32 1.03 19.10
N PRO A 73 -8.41 1.81 19.22
CA PRO A 73 -8.31 3.28 19.20
C PRO A 73 -7.48 3.83 20.37
N ALA A 74 -7.23 3.04 21.42
CA ALA A 74 -6.27 3.37 22.47
C ALA A 74 -4.85 3.68 21.95
N LEU A 75 -4.47 3.13 20.78
CA LEU A 75 -3.21 3.41 20.09
C LEU A 75 -3.17 4.80 19.44
N GLN A 76 -4.31 5.49 19.31
CA GLN A 76 -4.39 6.86 18.77
C GLN A 76 -3.90 7.95 19.75
N LYS A 77 -3.50 7.59 20.97
CA LYS A 77 -2.97 8.54 21.96
C LYS A 77 -1.60 9.07 21.50
N MET A 78 -1.61 10.04 20.58
CA MET A 78 -0.44 10.80 20.19
C MET A 78 0.05 11.68 21.36
N PRO A 79 1.37 11.94 21.47
CA PRO A 79 1.91 12.87 22.46
C PRO A 79 1.27 14.27 22.30
N PRO A 80 1.16 15.05 23.39
CA PRO A 80 0.32 16.25 23.47
C PRO A 80 0.68 17.40 22.51
N VAL A 81 1.81 17.31 21.80
CA VAL A 81 2.28 18.31 20.82
C VAL A 81 1.34 18.46 19.61
N VAL A 82 0.53 17.44 19.28
CA VAL A 82 -0.41 17.47 18.14
C VAL A 82 -1.85 17.85 18.57
N LEU A 83 -2.09 18.08 19.86
CA LEU A 83 -3.42 18.38 20.39
C LEU A 83 -3.79 19.87 20.25
N GLN A 84 -3.92 20.37 19.02
CA GLN A 84 -4.82 21.49 18.80
C GLN A 84 -6.26 20.99 18.96
N LYS A 85 -6.84 21.30 20.13
CA LYS A 85 -8.26 21.22 20.54
C LYS A 85 -9.19 20.58 19.49
N LYS A 86 -9.30 19.25 19.47
CA LYS A 86 -10.31 18.54 18.66
C LYS A 86 -11.70 18.89 19.21
N ARG A 87 -12.46 19.72 18.47
CA ARG A 87 -13.91 19.85 18.67
C ARG A 87 -14.55 18.48 18.41
N LYS A 88 -15.28 17.97 19.39
CA LYS A 88 -16.02 16.70 19.32
C LYS A 88 -17.17 16.85 18.30
N ILE A 89 -16.88 16.61 17.02
CA ILE A 89 -17.87 16.51 15.95
C ILE A 89 -17.64 15.17 15.28
N THR A 90 -18.14 14.11 15.89
CA THR A 90 -18.34 12.82 15.23
C THR A 90 -19.68 12.91 14.49
N SER A 91 -19.64 13.34 13.23
CA SER A 91 -20.76 13.18 12.32
C SER A 91 -20.45 12.00 11.39
N ALA A 92 -21.42 11.10 11.19
CA ALA A 92 -21.32 9.92 10.32
C ALA A 92 -20.73 10.15 8.91
N PRO A 93 -20.86 11.34 8.25
CA PRO A 93 -20.23 11.61 6.96
C PRO A 93 -18.71 11.58 7.01
N LYS A 94 -18.10 12.25 8.00
CA LYS A 94 -16.64 12.37 8.11
C LYS A 94 -15.95 11.02 8.35
N ARG A 95 -16.65 10.09 8.98
CA ARG A 95 -16.20 8.71 9.25
C ARG A 95 -16.18 7.85 7.99
N ARG A 96 -17.17 8.02 7.10
CA ARG A 96 -17.21 7.34 5.80
C ARG A 96 -16.04 7.77 4.92
N ASP A 97 -15.67 9.05 4.98
CA ASP A 97 -14.53 9.59 4.23
C ASP A 97 -13.20 9.00 4.70
N GLU A 98 -13.01 8.83 6.02
CA GLU A 98 -11.80 8.19 6.58
C GLU A 98 -11.65 6.73 6.12
N ILE A 99 -12.74 5.96 6.14
CA ILE A 99 -12.77 4.57 5.65
C ILE A 99 -12.54 4.52 4.13
N ALA A 100 -13.13 5.44 3.36
CA ALA A 100 -12.94 5.53 1.92
C ALA A 100 -11.46 5.75 1.58
N ILE A 101 -10.80 6.69 2.25
CA ILE A 101 -9.36 6.96 2.10
C ILE A 101 -8.54 5.70 2.44
N ALA A 102 -8.80 5.07 3.59
CA ALA A 102 -8.08 3.86 3.98
C ALA A 102 -8.25 2.74 2.92
N SER A 103 -9.47 2.54 2.42
CA SER A 103 -9.79 1.54 1.39
C SER A 103 -9.06 1.79 0.07
N GLN A 104 -8.93 3.05 -0.36
CA GLN A 104 -8.19 3.45 -1.55
C GLN A 104 -6.72 3.04 -1.43
N TYR A 105 -6.08 3.40 -0.32
CA TYR A 105 -4.68 3.08 -0.09
C TYR A 105 -4.44 1.57 0.07
N THR A 106 -5.38 0.82 0.66
CA THR A 106 -5.33 -0.66 0.65
C THR A 106 -5.28 -1.19 -0.77
N PHE A 107 -6.23 -0.75 -1.60
CA PHE A 107 -6.36 -1.24 -2.99
C PHE A 107 -5.11 -0.92 -3.81
N ILE A 108 -4.62 0.32 -3.73
CA ILE A 108 -3.41 0.76 -4.45
C ILE A 108 -2.20 -0.06 -4.01
N THR A 109 -2.06 -0.29 -2.71
CA THR A 109 -0.92 -1.05 -2.17
C THR A 109 -0.98 -2.50 -2.65
N VAL A 110 -2.15 -3.14 -2.60
CA VAL A 110 -2.35 -4.52 -3.10
C VAL A 110 -2.06 -4.60 -4.61
N TYR A 111 -2.60 -3.66 -5.39
CA TYR A 111 -2.33 -3.55 -6.82
C TYR A 111 -0.84 -3.42 -7.12
N ALA A 112 -0.14 -2.53 -6.40
CA ALA A 112 1.28 -2.29 -6.57
C ALA A 112 2.11 -3.53 -6.22
N THR A 113 1.78 -4.23 -5.12
CA THR A 113 2.46 -5.48 -4.74
C THR A 113 2.29 -6.58 -5.80
N ILE A 114 1.06 -6.77 -6.30
CA ILE A 114 0.77 -7.77 -7.35
C ILE A 114 1.54 -7.43 -8.63
N THR A 115 1.42 -6.18 -9.08
CA THR A 115 2.09 -5.72 -10.30
C THR A 115 3.61 -5.84 -10.18
N LEU A 116 4.17 -5.60 -8.99
CA LEU A 116 5.59 -5.80 -8.71
C LEU A 116 6.02 -7.26 -8.75
N ALA A 117 5.23 -8.16 -8.16
CA ALA A 117 5.52 -9.58 -8.21
C ALA A 117 5.53 -10.11 -9.67
N PHE A 118 4.51 -9.74 -10.46
CA PHE A 118 4.45 -10.11 -11.88
C PHE A 118 5.54 -9.45 -12.72
N TRP A 119 5.86 -8.18 -12.46
CA TRP A 119 6.95 -7.48 -13.13
C TRP A 119 8.28 -8.20 -12.86
N ASN A 120 8.57 -8.56 -11.60
CA ASN A 120 9.77 -9.30 -11.26
C ASN A 120 9.80 -10.69 -11.90
N LEU A 121 8.69 -11.43 -11.88
CA LEU A 121 8.61 -12.74 -12.52
C LEU A 121 8.90 -12.64 -14.03
N SER A 122 8.36 -11.63 -14.71
CA SER A 122 8.55 -11.41 -16.15
C SER A 122 9.98 -10.98 -16.54
N ASN A 123 10.70 -10.31 -15.64
CA ASN A 123 12.05 -9.79 -15.92
C ASN A 123 13.16 -10.70 -15.37
N TYR A 124 12.88 -11.54 -14.36
CA TYR A 124 13.86 -12.46 -13.80
C TYR A 124 14.06 -13.73 -14.65
N ARG A 125 13.05 -14.13 -15.43
CA ARG A 125 13.14 -15.21 -16.43
C ARG A 125 12.84 -14.70 -17.85
N PRO A 126 13.80 -13.99 -18.48
CA PRO A 126 13.60 -13.40 -19.81
C PRO A 126 13.32 -14.43 -20.91
N ASP A 127 13.72 -15.69 -20.71
CA ASP A 127 13.54 -16.79 -21.68
C ASP A 127 12.08 -17.28 -21.75
N ASN A 128 11.30 -17.06 -20.69
CA ASN A 128 9.91 -17.54 -20.59
C ASN A 128 8.87 -16.45 -20.89
N ALA A 129 9.25 -15.17 -20.82
CA ALA A 129 8.34 -14.04 -20.97
C ALA A 129 8.51 -13.35 -22.33
N SER A 130 7.47 -13.41 -23.17
CA SER A 130 7.47 -12.74 -24.47
C SER A 130 7.66 -11.22 -24.32
N LYS A 131 8.21 -10.58 -25.37
CA LYS A 131 8.37 -9.11 -25.42
C LYS A 131 7.06 -8.38 -25.09
N SER A 132 5.92 -8.95 -25.50
CA SER A 132 4.58 -8.44 -25.23
C SER A 132 4.22 -8.49 -23.74
N VAL A 133 4.53 -9.57 -23.02
CA VAL A 133 4.27 -9.69 -21.57
C VAL A 133 5.02 -8.62 -20.79
N ARG A 134 6.30 -8.38 -21.11
CA ARG A 134 7.10 -7.33 -20.47
C ARG A 134 6.56 -5.93 -20.76
N ALA A 135 6.12 -5.69 -22.00
CA ALA A 135 5.49 -4.42 -22.37
C ALA A 135 4.19 -4.17 -21.60
N ILE A 136 3.33 -5.19 -21.49
CA ILE A 136 2.09 -5.12 -20.71
C ILE A 136 2.41 -4.85 -19.23
N MET A 137 3.41 -5.51 -18.65
CA MET A 137 3.79 -5.28 -17.25
C MET A 137 4.33 -3.86 -17.01
N ASN A 138 5.08 -3.30 -17.94
CA ASN A 138 5.50 -1.90 -17.86
C ASN A 138 4.31 -0.94 -17.97
N ILE A 139 3.33 -1.24 -18.82
CA ILE A 139 2.10 -0.45 -18.93
C ILE A 139 1.28 -0.55 -17.63
N CYS A 140 1.05 -1.75 -17.10
CA CYS A 140 0.35 -1.95 -15.83
C CYS A 140 1.04 -1.20 -14.69
N TRP A 141 2.37 -1.22 -14.65
CA TRP A 141 3.16 -0.45 -13.69
C TRP A 141 2.88 1.07 -13.81
N GLN A 142 2.92 1.60 -15.03
CA GLN A 142 2.68 3.03 -15.28
C GLN A 142 1.24 3.45 -14.99
N VAL A 143 0.26 2.59 -15.30
CA VAL A 143 -1.16 2.82 -15.01
C VAL A 143 -1.42 2.92 -13.50
N GLY A 144 -0.67 2.17 -12.68
CA GLY A 144 -0.79 2.19 -11.22
C GLY A 144 -0.68 3.58 -10.60
N ILE A 145 0.12 4.47 -11.21
CA ILE A 145 0.34 5.84 -10.74
C ILE A 145 -0.94 6.69 -10.89
N TYR A 146 -1.81 6.35 -11.85
CA TYR A 146 -3.07 7.05 -12.11
C TYR A 146 -4.27 6.45 -11.37
N ILE A 147 -4.16 5.22 -10.85
CA ILE A 147 -5.23 4.59 -10.07
C ILE A 147 -5.55 5.40 -8.81
N ASN A 148 -4.55 5.95 -8.13
CA ASN A 148 -4.74 6.76 -6.93
C ASN A 148 -5.63 8.00 -7.17
N PRO A 149 -5.31 8.91 -8.11
CA PRO A 149 -6.18 10.05 -8.40
C PRO A 149 -7.55 9.65 -8.95
N ILE A 150 -7.66 8.57 -9.73
CA ILE A 150 -8.97 8.09 -10.24
C ILE A 150 -9.85 7.59 -9.10
N LEU A 151 -9.31 6.81 -8.18
CA LEU A 151 -10.05 6.31 -7.02
C LEU A 151 -10.47 7.44 -6.08
N LEU A 152 -9.65 8.48 -5.94
CA LEU A 152 -10.02 9.70 -5.23
C LEU A 152 -11.23 10.39 -5.89
N LEU A 153 -11.25 10.50 -7.22
CA LEU A 153 -12.39 11.08 -7.92
C LEU A 153 -13.68 10.26 -7.77
N ILE A 154 -13.58 8.93 -7.82
CA ILE A 154 -14.74 8.03 -7.76
C ILE A 154 -15.31 7.91 -6.34
N LEU A 155 -14.45 7.67 -5.35
CA LEU A 155 -14.89 7.31 -3.99
C LEU A 155 -15.09 8.53 -3.09
N ASN A 156 -14.36 9.63 -3.29
CA ASN A 156 -14.44 10.79 -2.40
C ASN A 156 -15.41 11.89 -2.84
N ARG A 157 -16.20 11.71 -3.92
CA ARG A 157 -17.09 12.76 -4.53
C ARG A 157 -16.58 14.16 -4.16
N LEU A 158 -15.40 14.53 -4.65
CA LEU A 158 -14.93 15.90 -4.48
C LEU A 158 -15.87 16.77 -5.32
N ASN A 159 -16.93 17.27 -4.68
CA ASN A 159 -17.67 18.40 -5.19
C ASN A 159 -16.66 19.55 -5.27
N PHE A 160 -16.16 19.81 -6.47
CA PHE A 160 -15.57 21.09 -6.81
C PHE A 160 -16.62 22.19 -6.69
#